data_AF-A0A326GFE3-F1
#
_entry.id   AF-A0A326GFE3-F1
#
_cell.length_a   1.000
_cell.length_b   1.000
_cell.length_c   1.000
_cell.angle_alpha   90.00
_cell.angle_beta   90.00
_cell.angle_gamma   90.00
#
_symmetry.space_group_name_H-M   'P 1'
#
loop_
_entity.id
_entity.type
_entity.pdbx_description
1 polymer ?
#
loop_
_entity_poly.entity_id
_entity_poly.type
_entity_poly.pdbx_seq_one_letter_code
_entity_poly.pdbx_strand_id
1 'polypeptide(L)'
;MTDTIEKAQGYARNGGTAADGLAIMTDLTALLLGIEADRETCRVAALDPFTSPTDASTANSKVGALTLEARRLEALTGLVAEVVKAAEKKEAKDACAKAYSAAKRECDTLTTWARERYPEIVAELTAYAARLRANNRALDAVNSALPEGRERLAYAETTARGWNPAQVYDRAIIDMKLPHGTDVKALAWPPAPVNFAAELMKAAG
;
A
#
# COMPACT_ATOMS: atom_id res chain seq x y z
N MET A 1 18.28 20.41 32.70
CA MET A 1 18.11 21.57 31.79
C MET A 1 19.25 21.67 30.79
N THR A 2 20.52 21.79 31.23
CA THR A 2 21.68 21.96 30.32
C THR A 2 21.86 20.81 29.34
N ASP A 3 21.76 19.55 29.79
CA ASP A 3 21.89 18.35 28.94
C ASP A 3 20.85 18.31 27.80
N THR A 4 19.57 18.60 28.09
CA THR A 4 18.51 18.64 27.07
C THR A 4 18.75 19.72 26.03
N ILE A 5 19.21 20.91 26.45
CA ILE A 5 19.51 22.03 25.55
C ILE A 5 20.70 21.68 24.66
N GLU A 6 21.74 21.07 25.21
CA GLU A 6 22.92 20.63 24.46
C GLU A 6 22.55 19.55 23.42
N LYS A 7 21.73 18.57 23.81
CA LYS A 7 21.19 17.56 22.89
C LYS A 7 20.39 18.20 21.77
N ALA A 8 19.50 19.14 22.08
CA ALA A 8 18.70 19.85 21.10
C ALA A 8 19.55 20.68 20.13
N GLN A 9 20.56 21.40 20.63
CA GLN A 9 21.49 22.15 19.79
C GLN A 9 22.34 21.23 18.92
N GLY A 10 22.80 20.10 19.46
CA GLY A 10 23.52 19.07 18.73
C GLY A 10 22.67 18.49 17.59
N TYR A 11 21.42 18.14 17.88
CA TYR A 11 20.47 17.64 16.88
C TYR A 11 20.17 18.70 15.81
N ALA A 12 19.92 19.95 16.20
CA ALA A 12 19.64 21.03 15.26
C ALA A 12 20.81 21.30 14.28
N ARG A 13 22.06 21.06 14.71
CA ARG A 13 23.27 21.25 13.86
C ARG A 13 23.58 20.04 13.00
N ASN A 14 23.51 18.85 13.58
CA ASN A 14 24.03 17.62 12.97
C ASN A 14 22.92 16.78 12.32
N GLY A 15 21.66 17.07 12.61
CA GLY A 15 20.53 16.20 12.30
C GLY A 15 20.53 14.92 13.13
N GLY A 16 19.66 14.00 12.73
CA GLY A 16 19.47 12.70 13.36
C GLY A 16 18.27 11.99 12.71
N THR A 17 17.71 10.99 13.39
CA THR A 17 16.44 10.41 12.93
C THR A 17 15.27 11.32 13.31
N ALA A 18 14.14 11.17 12.61
CA ALA A 18 12.92 11.87 13.00
C ALA A 18 12.48 11.53 14.44
N ALA A 19 12.64 10.25 14.82
CA ALA A 19 12.30 9.76 16.16
C ALA A 19 13.13 10.43 17.27
N ASP A 20 14.44 10.59 17.08
CA ASP A 20 15.31 11.26 18.04
C ASP A 20 14.88 12.72 18.25
N GLY A 21 14.55 13.42 17.17
CA GLY A 21 14.13 14.81 17.24
C GLY A 21 12.76 15.00 17.90
N LEU A 22 11.81 14.08 17.70
CA LEU A 22 10.52 14.09 18.41
C LEU A 22 10.68 13.88 19.92
N ALA A 23 11.59 13.00 20.34
CA ALA A 23 11.91 12.81 21.75
C ALA A 23 12.49 14.10 22.35
N ILE A 24 13.44 14.74 21.65
CA ILE A 24 14.02 16.02 22.06
C ILE A 24 12.95 17.12 22.17
N MET A 25 12.04 17.22 21.20
CA MET A 25 10.94 18.21 21.27
C MET A 25 10.03 17.99 22.47
N THR A 26 9.78 16.73 22.84
CA THR A 26 8.99 16.39 24.03
C THR A 26 9.67 16.89 25.30
N ASP A 27 10.99 16.64 25.42
CA ASP A 27 11.77 17.12 26.57
C ASP A 27 11.84 18.66 26.62
N LEU A 28 11.99 19.34 25.47
CA LEU A 28 11.97 20.80 25.39
C LEU A 28 10.62 21.39 25.81
N THR A 29 9.51 20.74 25.42
CA THR A 29 8.16 21.16 25.81
C THR A 29 7.97 21.04 27.32
N ALA A 30 8.45 19.94 27.93
CA ALA A 30 8.41 19.75 29.38
C ALA A 30 9.23 20.82 30.13
N LEU A 31 10.41 21.19 29.61
CA LEU A 31 11.21 22.28 30.18
C LEU A 31 10.53 23.64 30.08
N LEU A 32 9.89 23.94 28.94
CA LEU A 32 9.17 25.18 28.74
C LEU A 32 8.01 25.33 29.73
N LEU A 33 7.22 24.26 29.94
CA LEU A 33 6.15 24.24 30.94
C LEU A 33 6.69 24.49 32.35
N GLY A 34 7.85 23.93 32.71
CA GLY A 34 8.51 24.20 33.99
C GLY A 34 8.87 25.68 34.16
N ILE A 35 9.47 26.28 33.14
CA ILE A 35 9.84 27.71 33.14
C ILE A 35 8.61 28.61 33.27
N GLU A 36 7.49 28.26 32.63
CA GLU A 36 6.25 29.00 32.73
C GLU A 36 5.65 28.94 34.15
N ALA A 37 5.70 27.78 34.80
CA ALA A 37 5.27 27.60 36.19
C ALA A 37 6.15 28.41 37.17
N ASP A 38 7.47 28.40 36.97
CA ASP A 38 8.41 29.18 37.78
C ASP A 38 8.20 30.69 37.57
N ARG A 39 7.95 31.11 36.32
CA ARG A 39 7.67 32.50 35.97
C ARG A 39 6.41 33.00 36.65
N GLU A 40 5.34 32.20 36.63
CA GLU A 40 4.08 32.56 37.29
C GLU A 40 4.25 32.66 38.81
N THR A 41 4.99 31.71 39.41
CA THR A 41 5.33 31.76 40.84
C THR A 41 6.07 33.05 41.21
N CYS A 42 7.07 33.45 40.41
CA CYS A 42 7.80 34.71 40.61
C CYS A 42 6.91 35.94 40.40
N ARG A 43 5.99 35.88 39.44
CA ARG A 43 5.03 36.96 39.16
C ARG A 43 4.08 37.19 40.34
N VAL A 44 3.54 36.11 40.92
CA VAL A 44 2.69 36.18 42.12
C VAL A 44 3.46 36.79 43.29
N ALA A 45 4.71 36.33 43.54
CA ALA A 45 5.54 36.89 44.60
C ALA A 45 5.88 38.37 44.41
N ALA A 46 6.08 38.82 43.17
CA ALA A 46 6.35 40.24 42.87
C ALA A 46 5.13 41.17 43.08
N LEU A 47 3.92 40.60 43.06
CA LEU A 47 2.65 41.34 43.22
C LEU A 47 2.07 41.25 44.63
N ASP A 48 2.73 40.52 45.54
CA ASP A 48 2.27 40.36 46.92
C ASP A 48 2.51 41.66 47.72
N PRO A 49 1.45 42.33 48.25
CA PRO A 49 1.58 43.57 48.99
C PRO A 49 2.32 43.45 50.32
N PHE A 50 2.52 42.23 50.83
CA PHE A 50 3.24 41.98 52.07
C PHE A 50 4.73 41.68 51.87
N THR A 51 5.17 41.54 50.61
CA THR A 51 6.60 41.35 50.31
C THR A 51 7.38 42.65 50.44
N SER A 52 8.65 42.54 50.83
CA SER A 52 9.51 43.72 50.89
C SER A 52 9.76 44.27 49.46
N PRO A 53 9.97 45.58 49.30
CA PRO A 53 10.29 46.16 47.98
C PRO A 53 11.51 45.51 47.30
N THR A 54 12.50 45.09 48.10
CA THR A 54 13.71 44.44 47.60
C THR A 54 13.42 43.04 47.05
N ASP A 55 12.57 42.27 47.75
CA ASP A 55 12.16 40.94 47.32
C ASP A 55 11.27 41.01 46.06
N ALA A 56 10.35 41.97 46.03
CA ALA A 56 9.51 42.22 44.85
C ALA A 56 10.35 42.59 43.61
N SER A 57 11.37 43.45 43.76
CA SER A 57 12.31 43.79 42.69
C SER A 57 13.12 42.57 42.20
N THR A 58 13.54 41.72 43.14
CA THR A 58 14.26 40.47 42.83
C THR A 58 13.36 39.49 42.06
N ALA A 59 12.11 39.32 42.49
CA ALA A 59 11.12 38.47 41.83
C ALA A 59 10.81 38.97 40.41
N ASN A 60 10.65 40.29 40.22
CA ASN A 60 10.43 40.88 38.90
C ASN A 60 11.63 40.66 37.95
N SER A 61 12.86 40.81 38.46
CA SER A 61 14.08 40.52 37.69
C SER A 61 14.15 39.06 37.24
N LYS A 62 13.73 38.11 38.09
CA LYS A 62 13.62 36.69 37.75
C LYS A 62 12.58 36.44 36.65
N VAL A 63 11.42 37.11 36.69
CA VAL A 63 10.40 37.02 35.61
C VAL A 63 11.00 37.43 34.27
N GLY A 64 11.77 38.52 34.24
CA GLY A 64 12.47 38.97 33.03
C GLY A 64 13.45 37.93 32.48
N ALA A 65 14.28 37.34 33.35
CA ALA A 65 15.23 36.29 32.98
C ALA A 65 14.54 35.03 32.44
N LEU A 66 13.50 34.54 33.13
CA LEU A 66 12.72 33.38 32.71
C LEU A 66 11.99 33.63 31.39
N THR A 67 11.52 34.85 31.13
CA THR A 67 10.89 35.23 29.85
C THR A 67 11.88 35.14 28.69
N LEU A 68 13.13 35.58 28.89
CA LEU A 68 14.16 35.46 27.87
C LEU A 68 14.51 33.99 27.61
N GLU A 69 14.60 33.18 28.67
CA GLU A 69 14.91 31.75 28.55
C GLU A 69 13.79 30.98 27.83
N ALA A 70 12.53 31.26 28.14
CA ALA A 70 11.38 30.70 27.42
C ALA A 70 11.46 30.99 25.91
N ARG A 71 11.70 32.24 25.52
CA ARG A 71 11.86 32.62 24.11
C ARG A 71 13.02 31.91 23.41
N ARG A 72 14.12 31.68 24.11
CA ARG A 72 15.26 30.91 23.58
C ARG A 72 14.88 29.45 23.33
N LEU A 73 14.16 28.83 24.26
CA LEU A 73 13.68 27.45 24.10
C LEU A 73 12.61 27.33 23.00
N GLU A 74 11.72 28.30 22.85
CA GLU A 74 10.76 28.35 21.74
C GLU A 74 11.48 28.41 20.39
N ALA A 75 12.48 29.28 20.26
CA ALA A 75 13.29 29.39 19.06
C ALA A 75 14.05 28.08 18.75
N LEU A 76 14.62 27.44 19.77
CA LEU A 76 15.30 26.16 19.62
C LEU A 76 14.33 25.04 19.22
N THR A 77 13.14 24.99 19.83
CA THR A 77 12.08 24.04 19.48
C THR A 77 11.66 24.21 18.02
N GLY A 78 11.51 25.44 17.55
CA GLY A 78 11.22 25.73 16.14
C GLY A 78 12.30 25.21 15.18
N LEU A 79 13.58 25.37 15.54
CA LEU A 79 14.69 24.82 14.75
C LEU A 79 14.69 23.29 14.72
N VAL A 80 14.49 22.64 15.88
CA VAL A 80 14.43 21.17 15.95
C VAL A 80 13.26 20.64 15.13
N ALA A 81 12.09 21.30 15.16
CA ALA A 81 10.92 20.89 14.39
C ALA A 81 11.16 20.90 12.87
N GLU A 82 11.85 21.92 12.35
CA GLU A 82 12.23 21.97 10.93
C GLU A 82 13.20 20.84 10.56
N VAL A 83 14.16 20.52 11.43
CA VAL A 83 15.10 19.42 11.22
C VAL A 83 14.38 18.05 11.26
N VAL A 84 13.43 17.86 12.18
CA VAL A 84 12.59 16.65 12.24
C VAL A 84 11.83 16.46 10.93
N LYS A 85 11.15 17.51 10.45
CA LYS A 85 10.40 17.46 9.18
C LYS A 85 11.29 17.13 7.99
N ALA A 86 12.52 17.65 7.96
CA ALA A 86 13.50 17.31 6.93
C ALA A 86 13.94 15.84 7.03
N ALA A 87 14.15 15.33 8.25
CA ALA A 87 14.49 13.94 8.51
C ALA A 87 13.36 12.99 8.07
N GLU A 88 12.11 13.27 8.44
CA GLU A 88 10.93 12.49 8.03
C GLU A 88 10.82 12.36 6.50
N LYS A 89 10.99 13.48 5.79
CA LYS A 89 10.94 13.49 4.33
C LYS A 89 12.06 12.66 3.72
N LYS A 90 13.27 12.70 4.30
CA LYS A 90 14.41 11.90 3.85
C LYS A 90 14.16 10.41 4.08
N GLU A 91 13.72 10.04 5.29
CA GLU A 91 13.42 8.64 5.64
C GLU A 91 12.31 8.06 4.77
N ALA A 92 11.24 8.81 4.52
CA ALA A 92 10.15 8.39 3.63
C ALA A 92 10.64 8.17 2.18
N LYS A 93 11.52 9.05 1.68
CA LYS A 93 12.12 8.91 0.36
C LYS A 93 13.00 7.67 0.26
N ASP A 94 13.82 7.42 1.28
CA ASP A 94 14.71 6.26 1.34
C ASP A 94 13.91 4.94 1.43
N ALA A 95 12.83 4.93 2.23
CA ALA A 95 11.91 3.79 2.32
C ALA A 95 11.22 3.50 0.98
N CYS A 96 10.74 4.55 0.29
CA CYS A 96 10.13 4.43 -1.03
C CYS A 96 11.12 3.88 -2.07
N ALA A 97 12.36 4.39 -2.08
CA ALA A 97 13.40 3.93 -3.00
C ALA A 97 13.74 2.44 -2.78
N LYS A 98 13.84 2.00 -1.52
CA LYS A 98 14.04 0.58 -1.18
C LYS A 98 12.88 -0.28 -1.68
N ALA A 99 11.63 0.10 -1.36
CA ALA A 99 10.44 -0.63 -1.79
C ALA A 99 10.34 -0.72 -3.32
N TYR A 100 10.58 0.39 -4.03
CA TYR A 100 10.61 0.43 -5.49
C TYR A 100 11.67 -0.53 -6.06
N SER A 101 12.89 -0.51 -5.51
CA SER A 101 13.97 -1.38 -6.00
C SER A 101 13.65 -2.87 -5.81
N ALA A 102 12.98 -3.24 -4.72
CA ALA A 102 12.54 -4.61 -4.47
C ALA A 102 11.44 -5.02 -5.46
N ALA A 103 10.40 -4.19 -5.61
CA ALA A 103 9.31 -4.44 -6.55
C ALA A 103 9.80 -4.55 -8.01
N LYS A 104 10.75 -3.70 -8.41
CA LYS A 104 11.36 -3.75 -9.74
C LYS A 104 12.08 -5.08 -9.99
N ARG A 105 12.89 -5.56 -9.03
CA ARG A 105 13.59 -6.85 -9.15
C ARG A 105 12.62 -8.02 -9.31
N GLU A 106 11.53 -8.01 -8.55
CA GLU A 106 10.49 -9.04 -8.68
C GLU A 106 9.80 -8.96 -10.04
N CYS A 107 9.46 -7.76 -10.51
CA CYS A 107 8.88 -7.56 -11.84
C CYS A 107 9.82 -8.05 -12.96
N ASP A 108 11.12 -7.76 -12.86
CA ASP A 108 12.13 -8.20 -13.82
C ASP A 108 12.29 -9.74 -13.80
N THR A 109 12.23 -10.35 -12.61
CA THR A 109 12.26 -11.81 -12.43
C THR A 109 11.05 -12.48 -13.07
N LEU A 110 9.84 -11.98 -12.78
CA LEU A 110 8.60 -12.49 -13.36
C LEU A 110 8.55 -12.27 -14.87
N THR A 111 9.05 -11.14 -15.37
CA THR A 111 9.14 -10.87 -16.80
C THR A 111 10.05 -11.87 -17.50
N THR A 112 11.19 -12.19 -16.88
CA THR A 112 12.13 -13.19 -17.40
C THR A 112 11.50 -14.57 -17.41
N TRP A 113 10.91 -14.97 -16.28
CA TRP A 113 10.19 -16.24 -16.17
C TRP A 113 9.07 -16.35 -17.22
N ALA A 114 8.28 -15.30 -17.42
CA ALA A 114 7.21 -15.30 -18.41
C ALA A 114 7.76 -15.44 -19.83
N ARG A 115 8.85 -14.74 -20.18
CA ARG A 115 9.48 -14.88 -21.50
C ARG A 115 9.98 -16.29 -21.76
N GLU A 116 10.50 -16.97 -20.73
CA GLU A 116 11.03 -18.33 -20.85
C GLU A 116 9.93 -19.38 -20.86
N ARG A 117 8.93 -19.26 -19.98
CA ARG A 117 7.94 -20.33 -19.74
C ARG A 117 6.64 -20.17 -20.51
N TYR A 118 6.20 -18.95 -20.83
CA TYR A 118 4.95 -18.79 -21.58
C TYR A 118 4.97 -19.49 -22.94
N PRO A 119 6.06 -19.42 -23.74
CA PRO A 119 6.09 -20.13 -25.02
C PRO A 119 5.91 -21.64 -24.86
N GLU A 120 6.55 -22.24 -23.86
CA GLU A 120 6.42 -23.67 -23.54
C GLU A 120 4.99 -24.02 -23.17
N ILE A 121 4.40 -23.27 -22.23
CA ILE A 121 3.02 -23.48 -21.77
C ILE A 121 2.02 -23.31 -22.94
N VAL A 122 2.20 -22.30 -23.78
CA VAL A 122 1.36 -22.08 -24.96
C VAL A 122 1.49 -23.24 -25.94
N ALA A 123 2.70 -23.77 -26.17
CA ALA A 123 2.92 -24.91 -27.03
C ALA A 123 2.22 -26.17 -26.47
N GLU A 124 2.35 -26.43 -25.17
CA GLU A 124 1.68 -27.55 -24.50
C GLU A 124 0.15 -27.46 -24.59
N LEU A 125 -0.42 -26.29 -24.28
CA LEU A 125 -1.85 -26.05 -24.37
C LEU A 125 -2.36 -26.21 -25.81
N THR A 126 -1.60 -25.72 -26.80
CA THR A 126 -1.95 -25.84 -28.22
C THR A 126 -1.93 -27.30 -28.67
N ALA A 127 -0.90 -28.06 -28.26
CA ALA A 127 -0.79 -29.48 -28.57
C ALA A 127 -1.94 -30.29 -27.92
N TYR A 128 -2.26 -29.98 -26.66
CA TYR A 128 -3.39 -30.59 -25.96
C TYR A 128 -4.73 -30.28 -26.64
N ALA A 129 -4.97 -29.02 -27.00
CA ALA A 129 -6.19 -28.62 -27.72
C ALA A 129 -6.31 -29.32 -29.09
N ALA A 130 -5.21 -29.46 -29.83
CA ALA A 130 -5.20 -30.21 -31.09
C ALA A 130 -5.56 -31.69 -30.89
N ARG A 131 -5.02 -32.32 -29.84
CA ARG A 131 -5.34 -33.71 -29.49
C ARG A 131 -6.80 -33.90 -29.10
N LEU A 132 -7.36 -32.98 -28.31
CA LEU A 132 -8.79 -33.00 -27.97
C LEU A 132 -9.66 -32.88 -29.24
N ARG A 133 -9.36 -31.94 -30.13
CA ARG A 133 -10.10 -31.80 -31.41
C ARG A 133 -10.05 -33.06 -32.26
N ALA A 134 -8.88 -33.70 -32.35
CA ALA A 134 -8.74 -34.96 -33.08
C ALA A 134 -9.57 -36.09 -32.45
N ASN A 135 -9.57 -36.19 -31.12
CA ASN A 135 -10.39 -37.17 -30.40
C ASN A 135 -11.89 -36.92 -30.59
N ASN A 136 -12.36 -35.68 -30.46
CA ASN A 136 -13.77 -35.35 -30.64
C ASN A 136 -14.25 -35.71 -32.06
N ARG A 137 -13.47 -35.40 -33.10
CA ARG A 137 -13.79 -35.81 -34.48
C ARG A 137 -13.89 -37.33 -34.65
N ALA A 138 -13.01 -38.08 -34.00
CA ALA A 138 -13.06 -39.54 -34.03
C ALA A 138 -14.31 -40.07 -33.31
N LEU A 139 -14.65 -39.49 -32.15
CA LEU A 139 -15.88 -39.82 -31.42
C LEU A 139 -17.13 -39.46 -32.22
N ASP A 140 -17.13 -38.35 -32.96
CA ASP A 140 -18.24 -37.97 -33.85
C ASP A 140 -18.46 -38.99 -34.95
N ALA A 141 -17.38 -39.44 -35.60
CA ALA A 141 -17.46 -40.47 -36.63
C ALA A 141 -18.03 -41.78 -36.06
N VAL A 142 -17.60 -42.20 -34.87
CA VAL A 142 -18.10 -43.41 -34.19
C VAL A 142 -19.57 -43.24 -33.78
N ASN A 143 -19.90 -42.12 -33.13
CA ASN A 143 -21.25 -41.83 -32.64
C ASN A 143 -22.28 -41.65 -33.76
N SER A 144 -21.84 -41.25 -34.95
CA SER A 144 -22.72 -41.12 -36.14
C SER A 144 -23.03 -42.47 -36.79
N ALA A 145 -22.19 -43.48 -36.58
CA ALA A 145 -22.36 -44.84 -37.09
C ALA A 145 -22.93 -45.83 -36.05
N LEU A 146 -23.43 -45.31 -34.93
CA LEU A 146 -23.84 -46.12 -33.78
C LEU A 146 -25.15 -46.87 -34.06
N PRO A 147 -25.23 -48.20 -33.80
CA PRO A 147 -26.48 -48.94 -33.87
C PRO A 147 -27.52 -48.43 -32.86
N GLU A 148 -28.80 -48.61 -33.18
CA GLU A 148 -29.92 -48.20 -32.33
C GLU A 148 -29.85 -48.85 -30.93
N GLY A 149 -30.13 -48.06 -29.88
CA GLY A 149 -30.11 -48.50 -28.48
C GLY A 149 -28.73 -48.50 -27.80
N ARG A 150 -27.66 -48.03 -28.47
CA ARG A 150 -26.33 -47.86 -27.86
C ARG A 150 -26.13 -46.43 -27.33
N GLU A 151 -25.43 -46.32 -26.20
CA GLU A 151 -25.09 -45.04 -25.58
C GLU A 151 -23.96 -44.34 -26.36
N ARG A 152 -24.10 -43.03 -26.58
CA ARG A 152 -23.07 -42.21 -27.25
C ARG A 152 -21.87 -42.02 -26.33
N LEU A 153 -20.67 -42.08 -26.91
CA LEU A 153 -19.46 -41.73 -26.20
C LEU A 153 -19.41 -40.22 -25.94
N ALA A 154 -19.18 -39.82 -24.70
CA ALA A 154 -19.01 -38.44 -24.31
C ALA A 154 -17.61 -37.91 -24.70
N TYR A 155 -17.52 -36.62 -25.04
CA TYR A 155 -16.23 -35.97 -25.26
C TYR A 155 -15.42 -35.89 -23.97
N ALA A 156 -14.09 -36.01 -24.11
CA ALA A 156 -13.18 -36.03 -22.97
C ALA A 156 -13.29 -34.78 -22.07
N GLU A 157 -13.48 -33.59 -22.66
CA GLU A 157 -13.63 -32.35 -21.88
C GLU A 157 -14.95 -32.32 -21.09
N THR A 158 -16.05 -32.77 -21.69
CA THR A 158 -17.37 -32.88 -21.06
C THR A 158 -17.30 -33.82 -19.85
N THR A 159 -16.66 -34.97 -20.01
CA THR A 159 -16.43 -35.93 -18.92
C THR A 159 -15.52 -35.34 -17.83
N ALA A 160 -14.41 -34.71 -18.19
CA ALA A 160 -13.48 -34.12 -17.22
C ALA A 160 -14.11 -32.99 -16.40
N ARG A 161 -15.06 -32.23 -16.97
CA ARG A 161 -15.83 -31.18 -16.28
C ARG A 161 -17.03 -31.70 -15.49
N GLY A 162 -17.29 -33.02 -15.51
CA GLY A 162 -18.45 -33.63 -14.86
C GLY A 162 -19.79 -33.22 -15.47
N TRP A 163 -19.79 -32.76 -16.73
CA TRP A 163 -21.00 -32.38 -17.43
C TRP A 163 -21.73 -33.63 -17.91
N ASN A 164 -23.02 -33.73 -17.59
CA ASN A 164 -23.87 -34.80 -18.09
C ASN A 164 -24.33 -34.44 -19.52
N PRO A 165 -23.95 -35.21 -20.56
CA PRO A 165 -24.35 -34.95 -21.95
C PRO A 165 -25.87 -34.99 -22.15
N ALA A 166 -26.65 -35.53 -21.20
CA ALA A 166 -28.11 -35.49 -21.24
C ALA A 166 -28.74 -34.11 -20.89
N GLN A 167 -27.94 -33.13 -20.43
CA GLN A 167 -28.47 -31.86 -19.90
C GLN A 167 -27.93 -30.59 -20.57
N VAL A 168 -27.00 -30.67 -21.52
CA VAL A 168 -26.34 -29.47 -22.08
C VAL A 168 -26.30 -29.53 -23.60
N TYR A 169 -26.93 -28.55 -24.26
CA TYR A 169 -26.76 -28.32 -25.69
C TYR A 169 -25.29 -27.94 -25.96
N ASP A 170 -24.66 -28.79 -26.75
CA ASP A 170 -23.25 -28.77 -27.10
C ASP A 170 -22.88 -27.50 -27.89
N ARG A 171 -22.33 -26.49 -27.22
CA ARG A 171 -21.55 -25.44 -27.88
C ARG A 171 -20.09 -25.71 -27.58
N ALA A 172 -19.40 -26.26 -28.58
CA ALA A 172 -17.96 -26.44 -28.54
C ALA A 172 -17.27 -25.11 -28.17
N ILE A 173 -16.42 -25.15 -27.15
CA ILE A 173 -15.60 -24.02 -26.66
C ILE A 173 -14.65 -23.46 -27.75
N ILE A 174 -14.59 -24.09 -28.92
CA ILE A 174 -13.75 -23.75 -30.07
C ILE A 174 -14.06 -22.33 -30.62
N ASP A 175 -15.25 -21.78 -30.37
CA ASP A 175 -15.62 -20.41 -30.76
C ASP A 175 -15.19 -19.33 -29.74
N MET A 176 -14.57 -19.70 -28.61
CA MET A 176 -14.01 -18.73 -27.67
C MET A 176 -12.70 -18.16 -28.22
N LYS A 177 -12.77 -16.93 -28.74
CA LYS A 177 -11.58 -16.17 -29.13
C LYS A 177 -10.80 -15.77 -27.88
N LEU A 178 -9.51 -16.12 -27.84
CA LEU A 178 -8.60 -15.60 -26.82
C LEU A 178 -8.51 -14.06 -26.94
N PRO A 179 -8.39 -13.34 -25.83
CA PRO A 179 -8.27 -11.88 -25.86
C PRO A 179 -7.05 -11.43 -26.67
N HIS A 180 -7.27 -10.51 -27.62
CA HIS A 180 -6.17 -9.77 -28.23
C HIS A 180 -5.73 -8.66 -27.27
N GLY A 181 -4.42 -8.56 -27.00
CA GLY A 181 -3.85 -7.67 -25.98
C GLY A 181 -4.05 -6.15 -26.16
N THR A 182 -4.81 -5.72 -27.16
CA THR A 182 -5.18 -4.31 -27.38
C THR A 182 -6.47 -3.90 -26.69
N ASP A 183 -7.27 -4.85 -26.19
CA ASP A 183 -8.54 -4.56 -25.53
C ASP A 183 -8.49 -4.92 -24.04
N VAL A 184 -8.35 -3.91 -23.19
CA VAL A 184 -8.21 -4.07 -21.73
C VAL A 184 -9.45 -4.70 -21.10
N LYS A 185 -10.63 -4.55 -21.72
CA LYS A 185 -11.87 -5.19 -21.24
C LYS A 185 -11.95 -6.68 -21.58
N ALA A 186 -11.20 -7.13 -22.58
CA ALA A 186 -11.11 -8.54 -22.95
C ALA A 186 -10.14 -9.33 -22.05
N LEU A 187 -9.31 -8.66 -21.23
CA LEU A 187 -8.31 -9.31 -20.36
C LEU A 187 -8.88 -9.92 -19.07
N ALA A 188 -10.16 -9.68 -18.75
CA ALA A 188 -10.79 -10.30 -17.58
C ALA A 188 -11.13 -11.77 -17.90
N TRP A 189 -10.30 -12.69 -17.39
CA TRP A 189 -10.62 -14.12 -17.37
C TRP A 189 -10.99 -14.57 -15.94
N PRO A 190 -12.09 -15.32 -15.75
CA PRO A 190 -13.10 -15.63 -16.76
C PRO A 190 -13.88 -14.38 -17.18
N PRO A 191 -14.43 -14.34 -18.42
CA PRO A 191 -15.30 -13.25 -18.84
C PRO A 191 -16.46 -13.12 -17.85
N ALA A 192 -16.90 -11.89 -17.58
CA ALA A 192 -18.04 -11.65 -16.71
C ALA A 192 -19.24 -12.48 -17.21
N PRO A 193 -19.98 -13.16 -16.31
CA PRO A 193 -21.13 -13.95 -16.72
C PRO A 193 -22.10 -13.08 -17.50
N VAL A 194 -22.45 -13.52 -18.71
CA VAL A 194 -23.39 -12.79 -19.56
C VAL A 194 -24.73 -12.76 -18.83
N ASN A 195 -25.23 -11.56 -18.55
CA ASN A 195 -26.56 -11.40 -17.96
C ASN A 195 -27.61 -11.61 -19.06
N PHE A 196 -28.05 -12.87 -19.22
CA PHE A 196 -29.02 -13.26 -20.23
C PHE A 196 -30.34 -12.48 -20.14
N ALA A 197 -30.73 -12.02 -18.94
CA ALA A 197 -31.92 -11.19 -18.78
C ALA A 197 -31.76 -9.80 -19.45
N ALA A 198 -30.55 -9.25 -19.43
CA ALA A 198 -30.25 -7.97 -20.09
C ALA A 198 -30.17 -8.10 -21.61
N GLU A 199 -29.65 -9.21 -22.12
CA GLU A 199 -29.60 -9.52 -23.56
C GLU A 199 -31.01 -9.78 -24.14
N LEU A 200 -31.85 -10.53 -23.43
CA LEU A 200 -33.25 -10.76 -23.82
C LEU A 200 -34.07 -9.45 -23.85
N MET A 201 -33.86 -8.56 -22.90
CA MET A 201 -34.53 -7.25 -22.86
C MET A 201 -34.06 -6.31 -23.99
N LYS A 202 -32.81 -6.46 -24.46
CA LYS A 202 -32.29 -5.74 -25.63
C LYS A 202 -32.80 -6.29 -26.97
N ALA A 203 -33.05 -7.59 -27.05
CA ALA A 203 -33.58 -8.23 -28.26
C ALA A 203 -35.10 -8.05 -28.43
N ALA A 204 -35.79 -7.64 -27.35
CA ALA A 204 -37.23 -7.43 -27.31
C ALA A 204 -37.65 -5.95 -27.49
N GLY A 205 -36.71 -5.04 -27.75
CA GLY A 205 -36.96 -3.62 -28.05
C GLY A 205 -36.35 -3.22 -29.38
#